data_AF-A0A7Z9UDS5-F1
#
_entry.id   AF-A0A7Z9UDS5-F1
#
_cell.length_a   1.000
_cell.length_b   1.000
_cell.length_c   1.000
_cell.angle_alpha   90.00
_cell.angle_beta   90.00
_cell.angle_gamma   90.00
#
_symmetry.space_group_name_H-M   'P 1'
#
loop_
_entity.id
_entity.type
_entity.pdbx_description
1 polymer ?
#
loop_
_entity_poly.entity_id
_entity_poly.type
_entity_poly.pdbx_seq_one_letter_code
_entity_poly.pdbx_strand_id
1 'polypeptide(L)'
;MARRKKAKRRSKPAFSILNAIEALAYGSLLTEGIAGTSITGFIFGDKDLKSIGTSYYDAGLNGYSTATRISGADQISLADIVSEPTLAISTMTDNFQKNIIPMALAAFGISITFRVGRRLLRRPLASVNKNLITPALGKGIRM
;
A
#
# COMPACT_ATOMS: atom_id res chain seq x y z
N MET A 1 8.54 -22.53 -50.41
CA MET A 1 7.31 -21.79 -50.03
C MET A 1 7.52 -21.11 -48.68
N ALA A 2 7.34 -19.79 -48.58
CA ALA A 2 7.49 -19.05 -47.32
C ALA A 2 6.25 -19.21 -46.42
N ARG A 3 6.42 -19.61 -45.16
CA ARG A 3 5.32 -19.72 -44.18
C ARG A 3 4.74 -18.33 -43.87
N ARG A 4 3.46 -18.11 -44.18
CA ARG A 4 2.74 -16.88 -43.79
C ARG A 4 2.69 -16.77 -42.26
N LYS A 5 3.10 -15.61 -41.73
CA LYS A 5 3.07 -15.30 -40.29
C LYS A 5 1.60 -15.23 -39.83
N LYS A 6 1.20 -16.09 -38.88
CA LYS A 6 -0.19 -16.11 -38.36
C LYS A 6 -0.48 -14.78 -37.62
N ALA A 7 -1.68 -14.23 -37.83
CA ALA A 7 -2.14 -13.04 -37.13
C ALA A 7 -2.14 -13.29 -35.60
N LYS A 8 -1.49 -12.41 -34.84
CA LYS A 8 -1.41 -12.51 -33.38
C LYS A 8 -2.77 -12.13 -32.79
N ARG A 9 -3.50 -13.11 -32.24
CA ARG A 9 -4.78 -12.87 -31.56
C ARG A 9 -4.51 -12.02 -30.31
N ARG A 10 -5.04 -10.80 -30.24
CA ARG A 10 -4.95 -9.97 -29.02
C ARG A 10 -5.73 -10.67 -27.91
N SER A 11 -5.06 -10.98 -26.80
CA SER A 11 -5.77 -11.46 -25.61
C SER A 11 -6.62 -10.31 -25.06
N LYS A 12 -7.87 -10.59 -24.71
CA LYS A 12 -8.70 -9.62 -24.01
C LYS A 12 -8.04 -9.28 -22.65
N PRO A 13 -8.12 -8.03 -22.17
CA PRO A 13 -7.70 -7.71 -20.82
C PRO A 13 -8.52 -8.55 -19.84
N ALA A 14 -7.85 -9.23 -18.93
CA ALA A 14 -8.47 -10.03 -17.88
C ALA A 14 -7.81 -9.69 -16.54
N PHE A 15 -8.62 -9.53 -15.50
CA PHE A 15 -8.14 -9.27 -14.15
C PHE A 15 -7.42 -10.52 -13.62
N SER A 16 -6.18 -10.35 -13.15
CA SER A 16 -5.40 -11.45 -12.57
C SER A 16 -5.43 -11.32 -11.05
N ILE A 17 -6.03 -12.31 -10.39
CA ILE A 17 -6.09 -12.40 -8.94
C ILE A 17 -4.68 -12.47 -8.36
N LEU A 18 -3.76 -13.20 -9.00
CA LEU A 18 -2.40 -13.30 -8.50
C LEU A 18 -1.64 -11.97 -8.58
N ASN A 19 -1.84 -11.20 -9.66
CA ASN A 19 -1.31 -9.84 -9.74
C ASN A 19 -1.96 -8.91 -8.70
N ALA A 20 -3.25 -9.11 -8.40
CA ALA A 20 -3.95 -8.33 -7.38
C ALA A 20 -3.42 -8.61 -5.97
N ILE A 21 -3.12 -9.87 -5.64
CA ILE A 21 -2.51 -10.23 -4.36
C ILE A 21 -1.08 -9.67 -4.27
N GLU A 22 -0.30 -9.73 -5.35
CA GLU A 22 1.04 -9.11 -5.38
C GLU A 22 0.96 -7.59 -5.19
N ALA A 23 0.03 -6.92 -5.86
CA ALA A 23 -0.23 -5.49 -5.69
C ALA A 23 -0.71 -5.16 -4.28
N LEU A 24 -1.54 -6.01 -3.66
CA LEU A 24 -2.00 -5.85 -2.28
C LEU A 24 -0.83 -5.98 -1.30
N ALA A 25 0.09 -6.92 -1.53
CA ALA A 25 1.28 -7.07 -0.71
C ALA A 25 2.17 -5.81 -0.76
N TYR A 26 2.40 -5.24 -1.96
CA TYR A 26 3.08 -3.95 -2.09
C TYR A 26 2.29 -2.83 -1.43
N GLY A 27 0.97 -2.80 -1.59
CA GLY A 27 0.09 -1.83 -0.94
C GLY A 27 0.21 -1.85 0.58
N SER A 28 0.18 -3.05 1.19
CA SER A 28 0.28 -3.23 2.64
C SER A 28 1.63 -2.73 3.15
N LEU A 29 2.71 -3.10 2.45
CA LEU A 29 4.06 -2.66 2.78
C LEU A 29 4.20 -1.13 2.71
N LEU A 30 3.61 -0.50 1.69
CA LEU A 30 3.62 0.95 1.55
C LEU A 30 2.79 1.62 2.64
N THR A 31 1.58 1.15 2.92
CA THR A 31 0.73 1.74 3.97
C THR A 31 1.35 1.58 5.35
N GLU A 32 1.92 0.43 5.66
CA GLU A 32 2.57 0.19 6.95
C GLU A 32 3.83 1.06 7.10
N GLY A 33 4.67 1.13 6.06
CA GLY A 33 5.93 1.87 6.15
C GLY A 33 5.79 3.40 6.04
N ILE A 34 4.76 3.90 5.34
CA ILE A 34 4.52 5.33 5.14
C ILE A 34 3.49 5.86 6.13
N ALA A 35 2.31 5.24 6.18
CA ALA A 35 1.21 5.70 7.01
C ALA A 35 1.21 5.09 8.42
N GLY A 36 2.11 4.15 8.73
CA GLY A 36 2.20 3.53 10.05
C GLY A 36 1.05 2.57 10.36
N THR A 37 0.18 2.27 9.39
CA THR A 37 -1.03 1.47 9.61
C THR A 37 -1.33 0.53 8.43
N SER A 38 -2.23 -0.42 8.65
CA SER A 38 -2.71 -1.34 7.61
C SER A 38 -3.47 -0.60 6.50
N ILE A 39 -3.66 -1.22 5.33
CA ILE A 39 -4.51 -0.65 4.25
C ILE A 39 -5.90 -0.30 4.77
N THR A 40 -6.48 -1.14 5.62
CA THR A 40 -7.80 -0.90 6.20
C THR A 40 -7.79 0.27 7.17
N GLY A 41 -6.76 0.39 8.01
CA GLY A 41 -6.60 1.55 8.89
C GLY A 41 -6.34 2.84 8.12
N PHE A 42 -5.62 2.75 7.00
CA PHE A 42 -5.40 3.90 6.13
C PHE A 42 -6.71 4.39 5.50
N ILE A 43 -7.55 3.48 4.99
CA ILE A 43 -8.78 3.85 4.27
C ILE A 43 -9.92 4.22 5.22
N PHE A 44 -10.10 3.45 6.30
CA PHE A 44 -11.26 3.54 7.19
C PHE A 44 -10.92 4.02 8.60
N GLY A 45 -9.67 4.41 8.86
CA GLY A 45 -9.25 4.95 10.14
C GLY A 45 -9.98 6.26 10.47
N ASP A 46 -10.18 6.48 11.75
CA ASP A 46 -10.75 7.71 12.28
C ASP A 46 -9.74 8.86 12.18
N LYS A 47 -10.24 10.10 12.26
CA LYS A 47 -9.40 11.30 12.36
C LYS A 47 -8.79 11.40 13.77
N ASP A 48 -7.50 11.13 13.90
CA ASP A 48 -6.75 11.20 15.15
C ASP A 48 -5.61 12.23 15.14
N LEU A 49 -5.15 12.65 13.96
CA LEU A 49 -4.05 13.59 13.80
C LEU A 49 -4.47 15.02 14.15
N LYS A 50 -3.82 15.61 15.18
CA LYS A 50 -4.11 16.97 15.65
C LYS A 50 -2.85 17.67 16.15
N SER A 51 -2.75 18.95 15.86
CA SER A 51 -1.77 19.86 16.48
C SER A 51 -2.37 20.46 17.75
N ILE A 52 -1.75 20.21 18.89
CA ILE A 52 -2.16 20.73 20.20
C ILE A 52 -1.16 21.80 20.63
N GLY A 53 -1.61 23.05 20.69
CA GLY A 53 -0.85 24.14 21.29
C GLY A 53 -1.06 24.16 22.80
N THR A 54 0.01 23.94 23.57
CA THR A 54 0.01 24.15 25.03
C THR A 54 0.79 25.41 25.35
N SER A 55 0.12 26.40 25.91
CA SER A 55 0.76 27.62 26.41
C SER A 55 1.17 27.42 27.88
N TYR A 56 2.42 27.72 28.20
CA TYR A 56 2.91 27.75 29.57
C TYR A 56 3.62 29.07 29.83
N TYR A 57 3.58 29.52 31.09
CA TYR A 57 4.29 30.71 31.51
C TYR A 57 5.79 30.40 31.58
N ASP A 58 6.58 31.10 30.77
CA ASP A 58 8.03 30.99 30.75
C ASP A 58 8.63 32.17 31.53
N ALA A 59 9.17 31.87 32.71
CA ALA A 59 9.77 32.87 33.59
C ALA A 59 11.06 33.48 33.01
N GLY A 60 11.75 32.78 32.08
CA GLY A 60 12.96 33.27 31.43
C GLY A 60 12.67 34.31 30.32
N LEU A 61 11.51 34.20 29.67
CA LEU A 61 11.05 35.15 28.64
C LEU A 61 10.06 36.18 29.20
N ASN A 62 9.68 36.06 30.47
CA ASN A 62 8.70 36.90 31.17
C ASN A 62 7.38 37.03 30.40
N GLY A 63 6.89 35.90 29.89
CA GLY A 63 5.69 35.83 29.05
C GLY A 63 5.18 34.41 28.86
N TYR A 64 4.07 34.27 28.15
CA TYR A 64 3.53 32.96 27.77
C TYR A 64 4.23 32.44 26.53
N SER A 65 4.88 31.29 26.64
CA SER A 65 5.45 30.55 25.51
C SER A 65 4.46 29.47 25.08
N THR A 66 4.30 29.29 23.76
CA THR A 66 3.42 28.25 23.22
C THR A 66 4.27 27.14 22.65
N ALA A 67 4.17 25.93 23.23
CA ALA A 67 4.71 24.74 22.62
C ALA A 67 3.63 24.02 21.82
N THR A 68 3.95 23.69 20.58
CA THR A 68 3.10 22.90 19.72
C THR A 68 3.52 21.43 19.82
N ARG A 69 2.59 20.55 20.19
CA ARG A 69 2.79 19.09 20.16
C ARG A 69 1.85 18.47 19.15
N ILE A 70 2.35 17.51 18.37
CA ILE A 70 1.52 16.71 17.46
C ILE A 70 1.05 15.47 18.23
N SER A 71 -0.26 15.23 18.22
CA SER A 71 -0.89 14.03 18.78
C SER A 71 -1.45 13.17 17.63
N GLY A 72 -1.40 11.85 17.77
CA GLY A 72 -1.89 10.92 16.74
C GLY A 72 -0.95 10.76 15.54
N ALA A 73 0.34 11.11 15.65
CA ALA A 73 1.28 11.02 14.53
C ALA A 73 1.79 9.59 14.24
N ASP A 74 1.40 8.60 15.06
CA ASP A 74 1.88 7.22 14.92
C ASP A 74 1.22 6.51 13.73
N GLN A 75 -0.02 6.86 13.43
CA GLN A 75 -0.81 6.29 12.34
C GLN A 75 -1.48 7.41 11.57
N ILE A 76 -1.55 7.29 10.26
CA ILE A 76 -2.16 8.28 9.39
C ILE A 76 -3.27 7.61 8.59
N SER A 77 -4.49 8.13 8.69
CA SER A 77 -5.61 7.71 7.86
C SER A 77 -5.88 8.71 6.73
N LEU A 78 -6.75 8.33 5.78
CA LEU A 78 -7.28 9.26 4.76
C LEU A 78 -8.05 10.42 5.40
N ALA A 79 -8.71 10.20 6.54
CA ALA A 79 -9.42 11.25 7.26
C ALA A 79 -8.44 12.31 7.82
N ASP A 80 -7.25 11.89 8.25
CA ASP A 80 -6.18 12.80 8.68
C ASP A 80 -5.61 13.60 7.52
N ILE A 81 -5.38 12.97 6.37
CA ILE A 81 -4.90 13.66 5.16
C ILE A 81 -5.89 14.72 4.70
N VAL A 82 -7.19 14.41 4.69
CA VAL A 82 -8.21 15.37 4.26
C VAL A 82 -8.32 16.55 5.23
N SER A 83 -8.13 16.29 6.52
CA SER A 83 -8.42 17.28 7.55
C SER A 83 -7.21 18.09 8.02
N GLU A 84 -6.00 17.53 7.96
CA GLU A 84 -4.72 18.13 8.32
C GLU A 84 -3.63 17.75 7.29
N PRO A 85 -3.77 18.11 6.00
CA PRO A 85 -2.95 17.57 4.90
C PRO A 85 -1.46 17.83 5.08
N THR A 86 -1.08 19.03 5.53
CA THR A 86 0.35 19.39 5.69
C THR A 86 1.02 18.56 6.77
N LEU A 87 0.35 18.37 7.91
CA LEU A 87 0.88 17.56 9.02
C LEU A 87 0.94 16.09 8.60
N ALA A 88 -0.12 15.56 8.00
CA ALA A 88 -0.18 14.18 7.55
C ALA A 88 0.93 13.85 6.54
N ILE A 89 1.13 14.72 5.53
CA ILE A 89 2.19 14.52 4.53
C ILE A 89 3.59 14.61 5.16
N SER A 90 3.81 15.54 6.10
CA SER A 90 5.09 15.64 6.81
C SER A 90 5.39 14.37 7.59
N THR A 91 4.44 13.90 8.40
CA THR A 91 4.59 12.67 9.18
C THR A 91 4.79 11.43 8.28
N MET A 92 4.03 11.32 7.19
CA MET A 92 4.21 10.26 6.19
C MET A 92 5.59 10.31 5.53
N THR A 93 6.12 11.51 5.28
CA THR A 93 7.46 11.68 4.70
C THR A 93 8.55 11.25 5.69
N ASP A 94 8.41 11.63 6.96
CA ASP A 94 9.33 11.20 8.02
C ASP A 94 9.32 9.68 8.20
N ASN A 95 8.14 9.08 8.19
CA ASN A 95 7.97 7.63 8.27
C ASN A 95 8.58 6.93 7.06
N PHE A 96 8.34 7.46 5.85
CA PHE A 96 8.96 6.94 4.64
C PHE A 96 10.48 6.99 4.72
N GLN A 97 11.08 8.11 5.12
CA GLN A 97 12.53 8.25 5.23
C GLN A 97 13.13 7.27 6.25
N LYS A 98 12.45 7.05 7.38
CA LYS A 98 12.87 6.07 8.40
C LYS A 98 12.78 4.63 7.88
N ASN A 99 11.78 4.32 7.08
CA ASN A 99 11.46 2.94 6.67
C ASN A 99 11.89 2.58 5.24
N ILE A 100 12.45 3.50 4.46
CA ILE A 100 12.75 3.29 3.03
C ILE A 100 13.64 2.07 2.78
N ILE A 101 14.66 1.84 3.61
CA ILE A 101 15.59 0.72 3.48
C ILE A 101 14.90 -0.62 3.77
N PRO A 102 14.28 -0.84 4.96
CA PRO A 102 13.60 -2.10 5.21
C PRO A 102 12.43 -2.35 4.24
N MET A 103 11.72 -1.30 3.80
CA MET A 103 10.68 -1.43 2.78
C MET A 103 11.25 -1.87 1.44
N ALA A 104 12.37 -1.30 0.98
CA ALA A 104 12.98 -1.70 -0.29
C ALA A 104 13.39 -3.18 -0.28
N LEU A 105 13.94 -3.66 0.83
CA LEU A 105 14.30 -5.06 1.02
C LEU A 105 13.06 -5.97 1.03
N ALA A 106 12.01 -5.57 1.74
CA ALA A 106 10.75 -6.29 1.77
C ALA A 106 10.07 -6.34 0.39
N ALA A 107 10.04 -5.22 -0.34
CA ALA A 107 9.51 -5.14 -1.70
C ALA A 107 10.30 -6.05 -2.66
N PHE A 108 11.62 -6.08 -2.53
CA PHE A 108 12.45 -7.01 -3.29
C PHE A 108 12.11 -8.47 -2.97
N GLY A 109 11.94 -8.80 -1.68
CA GLY A 109 11.51 -10.12 -1.22
C GLY A 109 10.14 -10.53 -1.79
N ILE A 110 9.16 -9.62 -1.79
CA ILE A 110 7.84 -9.82 -2.42
C ILE A 110 8.03 -10.16 -3.91
N SER A 111 8.82 -9.38 -4.64
CA SER A 111 9.02 -9.58 -6.08
C SER A 111 9.61 -10.97 -6.41
N ILE A 112 10.59 -11.42 -5.62
CA ILE A 112 11.18 -12.76 -5.79
C ILE A 112 10.15 -13.83 -5.44
N THR A 113 9.46 -13.66 -4.33
CA THR A 113 8.47 -14.62 -3.83
C THR A 113 7.36 -14.86 -4.83
N PHE A 114 6.78 -13.80 -5.41
CA PHE A 114 5.75 -13.95 -6.43
C PHE A 114 6.30 -14.52 -7.74
N ARG A 115 7.52 -14.14 -8.14
CA ARG A 115 8.15 -14.66 -9.36
C ARG A 115 8.41 -16.18 -9.25
N VAL A 116 9.02 -16.61 -8.15
CA VAL A 116 9.33 -18.02 -7.90
C VAL A 116 8.05 -18.80 -7.58
N GLY A 117 7.21 -18.28 -6.70
CA GLY A 117 5.93 -18.89 -6.32
C GLY A 117 5.01 -19.12 -7.50
N ARG A 118 4.86 -18.15 -8.41
CA ARG A 118 4.10 -18.32 -9.66
C ARG A 118 4.66 -19.43 -10.52
N ARG A 119 5.99 -19.57 -10.59
CA ARG A 119 6.64 -20.60 -11.38
C ARG A 119 6.39 -21.99 -10.79
N LEU A 120 6.48 -22.12 -9.47
CA LEU A 120 6.26 -23.39 -8.76
C LEU A 120 4.77 -23.80 -8.79
N LEU A 121 3.86 -22.85 -8.57
CA LEU A 121 2.42 -23.09 -8.50
C LEU A 121 1.73 -23.08 -9.85
N ARG A 122 2.47 -23.08 -10.97
CA ARG A 122 1.87 -22.97 -12.32
C ARG A 122 0.82 -24.03 -12.60
N ARG A 123 1.05 -25.28 -12.19
CA ARG A 123 0.11 -26.40 -12.39
C ARG A 123 -1.14 -26.28 -11.51
N PRO A 124 -1.04 -26.13 -10.17
CA PRO A 124 -2.24 -25.97 -9.34
C PRO A 124 -3.03 -24.70 -9.68
N LEU A 125 -2.36 -23.58 -9.97
CA LEU A 125 -3.05 -22.35 -10.41
C LEU A 125 -3.81 -22.55 -11.73
N ALA A 126 -3.26 -23.30 -12.68
CA ALA A 126 -3.96 -23.61 -13.92
C ALA A 126 -5.20 -24.50 -13.68
N SER A 127 -5.13 -25.44 -12.74
CA SER A 127 -6.27 -26.29 -12.34
C SER A 127 -7.38 -25.45 -11.72
N VAL A 128 -7.04 -24.58 -10.74
CA VAL A 128 -7.99 -23.66 -10.11
C VAL A 128 -8.62 -22.72 -11.14
N ASN A 129 -7.82 -22.19 -12.07
CA ASN A 129 -8.32 -21.30 -13.11
C ASN A 129 -9.37 -21.99 -14.01
N LYS A 130 -9.12 -23.25 -14.40
CA LYS A 130 -10.01 -24.01 -15.28
C LYS A 130 -11.26 -24.52 -14.57
N ASN A 131 -11.12 -25.00 -13.33
CA ASN A 131 -12.17 -25.74 -12.63
C ASN A 131 -13.02 -24.86 -11.70
N LEU A 132 -12.48 -23.73 -11.21
CA LEU A 132 -13.17 -22.87 -10.24
C LEU A 132 -13.42 -21.48 -10.82
N ILE A 133 -12.37 -20.78 -11.27
CA ILE A 133 -12.47 -19.36 -11.62
C ILE A 133 -13.22 -19.14 -12.94
N THR A 134 -12.78 -19.79 -14.02
CA THR A 134 -13.43 -19.58 -15.32
C THR A 134 -14.91 -19.95 -15.31
N PRO A 135 -15.35 -21.04 -14.63
CA PRO A 135 -16.77 -21.36 -14.48
C PRO A 135 -17.54 -20.39 -13.57
N ALA A 136 -16.99 -20.00 -12.41
CA ALA A 136 -17.73 -19.17 -11.44
C ALA A 136 -17.72 -17.68 -11.76
N LEU A 137 -16.59 -17.16 -12.24
CA LEU A 137 -16.34 -15.72 -12.42
C LEU A 137 -16.21 -15.32 -13.91
N GLY A 138 -16.30 -16.30 -14.81
CA GLY A 138 -16.23 -16.09 -16.24
C GLY A 138 -14.80 -15.85 -16.76
N LYS A 139 -14.70 -15.64 -18.08
CA LYS A 139 -13.41 -15.47 -18.79
C LYS A 139 -12.73 -14.11 -18.54
N GLY A 140 -13.38 -13.20 -17.80
CA GLY A 140 -12.85 -11.88 -17.46
C GLY A 140 -11.88 -11.87 -16.28
N ILE A 141 -11.89 -12.93 -15.47
CA ILE A 141 -11.04 -13.10 -14.29
C ILE A 141 -10.16 -14.34 -14.47
N ARG A 142 -8.91 -14.26 -14.03
CA ARG A 142 -7.96 -15.36 -14.07
C ARG A 142 -7.06 -15.38 -12.83
N MET A 143 -6.36 -16.50 -12.63
CA MET A 143 -5.17 -16.52 -11.78
C MET A 143 -4.04 -15.73 -12.42
#